data_AF-A0A6N7MDP2-F1
#
_entry.id   AF-A0A6N7MDP2-F1
#
_cell.length_a   1.000
_cell.length_b   1.000
_cell.length_c   1.000
_cell.angle_alpha   90.00
_cell.angle_beta   90.00
_cell.angle_gamma   90.00
#
_symmetry.space_group_name_H-M   'P 1'
#
loop_
_entity.id
_entity.type
_entity.pdbx_description
1 polymer ?
#
loop_
_entity_poly.entity_id
_entity_poly.type
_entity_poly.pdbx_seq_one_letter_code
_entity_poly.pdbx_strand_id
1 'polypeptide(L)' 'MEIRLEELNPKKFIEEKVKDISSKVGNDLAINALSGGVDSSAVTILGHKALGDRLKTYFID' A
#
# COMPACT_ATOMS: atom_id res chain seq x y z
N MET A 1 5.04 6.46 -16.31
CA MET A 1 5.68 7.67 -15.76
C MET A 1 6.73 7.21 -14.78
N GLU A 2 8.00 7.26 -15.17
CA GLU A 2 9.10 7.10 -14.22
C GLU A 2 9.35 8.44 -13.53
N ILE A 3 9.42 8.43 -12.20
CA ILE A 3 9.79 9.61 -11.41
C ILE A 3 11.31 9.58 -11.29
N ARG A 4 11.99 10.67 -11.66
CA ARG A 4 13.45 10.80 -11.49
C ARG A 4 13.76 10.84 -10.00
N LEU A 5 14.84 10.16 -9.57
CA LEU A 5 15.20 10.06 -8.15
C LEU A 5 15.39 11.44 -7.50
N GLU A 6 15.84 12.43 -8.28
CA GLU A 6 16.08 13.80 -7.82
C GLU A 6 14.80 14.59 -7.50
N GLU A 7 13.65 14.18 -8.03
CA GLU A 7 12.36 14.87 -7.89
C GLU A 7 11.38 14.08 -7.01
N LEU A 8 11.73 12.86 -6.62
CA LEU A 8 10.90 12.03 -5.77
C LEU A 8 10.95 12.57 -4.34
N ASN A 9 9.84 13.15 -3.88
CA ASN A 9 9.57 13.32 -2.45
C ASN A 9 8.87 12.05 -1.95
N PRO A 10 9.58 11.11 -1.30
CA PRO A 10 9.01 9.80 -0.97
C PRO A 10 7.87 9.93 0.04
N LYS A 11 7.95 10.91 0.94
CA LYS A 11 6.91 11.16 1.95
C LYS A 11 5.61 11.60 1.28
N LYS A 12 5.69 12.57 0.37
CA LYS A 12 4.52 13.05 -0.40
C LYS A 12 3.93 11.93 -1.26
N PHE A 13 4.79 11.16 -1.94
CA PHE A 13 4.36 10.02 -2.74
C PHE A 13 3.61 8.98 -1.90
N ILE A 14 4.13 8.62 -0.72
CA ILE A 14 3.47 7.70 0.20
C ILE A 14 2.11 8.25 0.65
N GLU A 15 2.03 9.53 1.02
CA GLU A 15 0.77 10.17 1.44
C GLU A 15 -0.29 10.16 0.31
N GLU A 16 0.12 10.46 -0.92
CA GLU A 16 -0.76 10.40 -2.09
C GLU A 16 -1.26 8.98 -2.36
N LYS A 17 -0.37 7.98 -2.28
CA LYS A 17 -0.76 6.57 -2.48
C LYS A 17 -1.67 6.05 -1.38
N VAL A 18 -1.41 6.41 -0.13
CA VAL A 18 -2.27 6.07 1.01
C VAL A 18 -3.68 6.63 0.80
N LYS A 19 -3.79 7.90 0.39
CA LYS A 19 -5.09 8.53 0.10
C LYS A 19 -5.80 7.89 -1.08
N ASP A 20 -5.08 7.57 -2.15
CA ASP A 20 -5.61 6.93 -3.35
C ASP A 20 -6.15 5.52 -3.04
N ILE A 21 -5.38 4.71 -2.29
CA ILE A 21 -5.81 3.38 -1.82
C ILE A 21 -7.07 3.49 -0.95
N SER A 22 -7.05 4.37 0.06
CA SER A 22 -8.21 4.54 0.94
C SER A 22 -9.46 5.02 0.18
N SER A 23 -9.29 5.89 -0.83
CA SER A 23 -10.41 6.39 -1.62
C SER A 23 -11.00 5.31 -2.53
N LYS A 24 -10.15 4.45 -3.12
CA LYS A 24 -10.59 3.34 -3.97
C LYS A 24 -11.32 2.24 -3.21
N VAL A 25 -10.86 1.93 -2.00
CA VAL A 25 -11.50 0.93 -1.13
C VAL A 25 -12.72 1.51 -0.41
N GLY A 26 -12.80 2.83 -0.26
CA GLY A 26 -13.97 3.49 0.33
C GLY A 26 -14.15 3.09 1.78
N ASN A 27 -15.23 2.37 2.10
CA ASN A 27 -15.53 1.81 3.43
C ASN A 27 -15.42 0.28 3.47
N ASP A 28 -15.05 -0.35 2.36
CA ASP A 28 -15.00 -1.80 2.24
C ASP A 28 -13.71 -2.39 2.84
N LEU A 29 -13.63 -3.72 2.82
CA LEU A 29 -12.46 -4.49 3.22
C LEU A 29 -11.58 -4.78 2.01
N ALA A 30 -10.26 -4.78 2.21
CA ALA A 30 -9.29 -5.21 1.23
C ALA A 30 -8.55 -6.46 1.73
N ILE A 31 -8.27 -7.40 0.82
CA ILE A 31 -7.50 -8.61 1.12
C ILE A 31 -6.17 -8.55 0.38
N ASN A 32 -5.09 -8.84 1.09
CA ASN A 32 -3.74 -8.92 0.53
C ASN A 32 -3.15 -10.31 0.78
N ALA A 33 -2.74 -11.00 -0.28
CA ALA A 33 -2.03 -12.27 -0.18
C ALA A 33 -0.52 -12.01 -0.23
N LEU A 34 0.20 -12.38 0.82
CA LEU A 34 1.64 -12.16 0.95
C LEU A 34 2.40 -13.47 0.79
N SER A 35 3.30 -13.52 -0.20
CA SER A 35 4.14 -14.68 -0.55
C SER A 35 5.59 -14.60 -0.06
N GLY A 36 5.94 -13.58 0.73
CA GLY A 36 7.28 -13.39 1.29
C GLY A 36 8.25 -12.56 0.43
N GLY A 37 7.83 -12.08 -0.75
CA GLY A 37 8.63 -11.20 -1.59
C GLY A 37 8.76 -9.77 -1.03
N VAL A 38 9.89 -9.10 -1.28
CA VAL A 38 10.15 -7.71 -0.82
C VAL A 38 9.05 -6.74 -1.27
N ASP A 39 8.53 -6.91 -2.50
CA ASP A 39 7.45 -6.08 -3.04
C ASP A 39 6.15 -6.26 -2.25
N SER A 40 5.82 -7.50 -1.88
CA SER A 40 4.62 -7.81 -1.09
C SER A 40 4.69 -7.21 0.32
N SER A 41 5.88 -7.12 0.91
CA SER A 41 6.10 -6.45 2.20
C SER A 41 5.89 -4.94 2.10
N ALA A 42 6.41 -4.30 1.05
CA ALA A 42 6.23 -2.86 0.83
C ALA A 42 4.75 -2.50 0.61
N VAL A 43 4.04 -3.30 -0.20
CA VAL A 43 2.60 -3.13 -0.45
C VAL A 43 1.79 -3.33 0.83
N THR A 44 2.12 -4.32 1.65
CA THR A 44 1.43 -4.58 2.92
C THR A 44 1.53 -3.40 3.87
N ILE A 45 2.71 -2.80 3.99
CA ILE A 45 2.92 -1.64 4.88
C ILE A 45 2.12 -0.43 4.38
N LEU A 46 2.12 -0.17 3.07
CA LEU A 46 1.33 0.90 2.46
C LEU A 46 -0.19 0.69 2.63
N GLY A 47 -0.66 -0.53 2.38
CA GLY A 47 -2.05 -0.90 2.54
C GLY A 47 -2.50 -0.80 4.00
N HIS A 48 -1.67 -1.25 4.96
CA HIS A 48 -1.98 -1.14 6.38
C HIS A 48 -2.05 0.32 6.81
N LYS A 49 -1.14 1.18 6.32
CA LYS A 49 -1.18 2.62 6.58
C LYS A 49 -2.43 3.30 5.99
N ALA A 50 -2.99 2.77 4.91
CA ALA A 50 -4.18 3.31 4.26
C ALA A 50 -5.51 2.80 4.84
N LEU A 51 -5.55 1.55 5.28
CA LEU A 51 -6.81 0.85 5.56
C LEU A 51 -6.92 0.37 7.01
N GLY A 52 -5.82 0.30 7.76
CA GLY A 52 -5.78 -0.19 9.14
C GLY A 52 -6.41 -1.59 9.24
N ASP A 53 -7.40 -1.72 10.11
CA ASP A 53 -8.12 -2.98 10.38
C ASP A 53 -8.92 -3.53 9.18
N ARG A 54 -9.12 -2.69 8.16
CA ARG A 54 -9.83 -3.04 6.92
C ARG A 54 -8.93 -3.75 5.91
N LEU A 55 -7.62 -3.76 6.12
CA LEU A 55 -6.72 -4.64 5.38
C LEU A 55 -6.62 -5.98 6.08
N LYS A 56 -7.02 -7.05 5.40
CA LYS A 56 -6.81 -8.44 5.84
C LYS A 56 -5.66 -9.05 5.04
N THR A 57 -4.52 -9.25 5.68
CA THR A 57 -3.36 -9.87 5.06
C THR A 57 -3.32 -11.36 5.37
N TYR A 58 -3.20 -12.19 4.35
CA TYR A 58 -3.04 -13.63 4.45
C TYR A 58 -1.68 -14.03 3.91
N PHE A 59 -0.90 -14.70 4.75
CA PHE A 59 0.39 -15.25 4.33
C PHE A 59 0.14 -16.58 3.63
N ILE A 60 0.65 -16.73 2.42
CA ILE A 60 0.59 -17.98 1.66
C ILE A 60 2.01 -18.35 1.30
N ASP A 61 2.46 -19.50 1.82
CA ASP A 61 3.74 -20.14 1.52
C ASP A 61 3.56 -21.16 0.39
#